data_AF-A0A950BZ20-F1
#
_entry.id   AF-A0A950BZ20-F1
#
_cell.length_a   1.000
_cell.length_b   1.000
_cell.length_c   1.000
_cell.angle_alpha   90.00
_cell.angle_beta   90.00
_cell.angle_gamma   90.00
#
_symmetry.space_group_name_H-M   'P 1'
#
loop_
_entity.id
_entity.type
_entity.pdbx_description
1 polymer ?
#
loop_
_entity_poly.entity_id
_entity_poly.type
_entity_poly.pdbx_seq_one_letter_code
_entity_poly.pdbx_strand_id
1 'polypeptide(L)'
;MSSALSNHSKPVNFLAFANEQEGRRYLRNLPAELGELQEILEVAERKKLCKLVVRSNATLDGINKVFIEHGRNVAIFHYAGHTGPEGLLLESTSGEARLAHAEGLARFLGRQGSLQLVVLNGCSTRPQVAELLESGVPSVVATARPIVDEVAREFAVTFYSQLAAGRNLRDAFELARERVKAGRGTNPRDLVAVAAFAAEEIADDRGFPWELRTRPGAERAERLSLPELAGDPLFGLPELKEGQWLPPSPYRHLQRFTRNEAAVFFGRGHAIRALYDLTASPSSRPVILYSGPTGVGKSSVLDAGLTPRLETTHEVLYLRRDGLLGLLSTLLHGLSCDPDVRTTDLNHLWLEREQTTGRPLVVVLDQAEEAFTRPWGSSPAQEVAELVGAVRGLFADPARAPRGKLIL
;
A
#
# COMPACT_ATOMS: atom_id res chain seq x y z
N MET A 1 -24.62 14.45 -9.05
CA MET A 1 -24.94 14.33 -7.62
C MET A 1 -23.71 13.80 -6.90
N SER A 2 -22.96 14.71 -6.28
CA SER A 2 -21.68 14.43 -5.63
C SER A 2 -21.90 13.92 -4.21
N SER A 3 -21.11 12.93 -3.82
CA SER A 3 -20.85 12.46 -2.45
C SER A 3 -22.05 12.06 -1.58
N ALA A 4 -22.54 10.84 -1.77
CA ALA A 4 -22.97 10.01 -0.66
C ALA A 4 -21.85 8.99 -0.35
N LEU A 5 -20.66 9.50 -0.04
CA LEU A 5 -19.58 8.72 0.57
C LEU A 5 -19.64 9.06 2.05
N SER A 6 -19.67 8.03 2.90
CA SER A 6 -19.55 8.13 4.34
C SER A 6 -18.56 9.23 4.73
N ASN A 7 -19.00 10.19 5.53
CA ASN A 7 -18.22 11.32 6.01
C ASN A 7 -17.20 10.86 7.07
N HIS A 8 -16.35 9.88 6.73
CA HIS A 8 -15.20 9.52 7.54
C HIS A 8 -14.18 10.64 7.37
N SER A 9 -14.00 11.40 8.45
CA SER A 9 -12.91 12.37 8.56
C SER A 9 -11.59 11.70 8.17
N LYS A 10 -10.80 12.40 7.35
CA LYS A 10 -9.53 11.88 6.85
C LYS A 10 -8.60 11.50 8.00
N PRO A 11 -7.80 10.43 7.84
CA PRO A 11 -6.84 10.03 8.87
C PRO A 11 -5.88 11.19 9.14
N VAL A 12 -5.64 11.46 10.42
CA VAL A 12 -4.76 12.52 10.88
C VAL A 12 -3.36 11.96 11.05
N ASN A 13 -2.41 12.59 10.36
CA ASN A 13 -0.98 12.42 10.59
C ASN A 13 -0.55 13.54 11.53
N PHE A 14 -0.25 13.18 12.77
CA PHE A 14 0.14 14.11 13.81
C PHE A 14 1.65 14.08 14.00
N LEU A 15 2.29 15.20 13.64
CA LEU A 15 3.71 15.48 13.88
C LEU A 15 3.88 16.28 15.17
N ALA A 16 4.59 15.71 16.15
CA ALA A 16 4.98 16.36 17.39
C ALA A 16 6.51 16.47 17.46
N PHE A 17 7.00 17.69 17.55
CA PHE A 17 8.42 18.01 17.63
C PHE A 17 8.70 18.72 18.94
N ALA A 18 9.82 18.39 19.59
CA ALA A 18 10.28 19.09 20.79
C ALA A 18 11.78 19.33 20.68
N ASN A 19 12.18 20.60 20.67
CA ASN A 19 13.58 21.00 20.58
C ASN A 19 13.94 21.98 21.69
N GLU A 20 14.91 21.61 22.52
CA GLU A 20 15.38 22.47 23.59
C GLU A 20 16.02 23.74 23.01
N GLN A 21 15.42 24.91 23.24
CA GLN A 21 15.84 26.18 22.62
C GLN A 21 17.08 26.80 23.28
N GLU A 22 17.30 26.56 24.58
CA GLU A 22 18.28 27.30 25.39
C GLU A 22 19.43 26.44 25.93
N GLY A 23 19.51 25.17 25.51
CA GLY A 23 20.43 24.19 26.10
C GLY A 23 21.46 23.57 25.15
N ARG A 24 22.42 22.85 25.74
CA ARG A 24 23.47 22.11 25.00
C ARG A 24 22.96 20.94 24.16
N ARG A 25 21.66 20.61 24.26
CA ARG A 25 21.06 19.48 23.55
C ARG A 25 20.29 19.90 22.29
N TYR A 26 20.38 21.14 21.82
CA TYR A 26 19.70 21.56 20.59
C TYR A 26 20.00 20.61 19.39
N LEU A 27 18.95 20.05 18.79
CA LEU A 27 19.04 19.21 17.59
C LEU A 27 18.99 20.10 16.34
N ARG A 28 20.10 20.17 15.59
CA ARG A 28 20.29 21.17 14.53
C ARG A 28 19.52 20.85 13.25
N ASN A 29 19.34 19.58 12.94
CA ASN A 29 18.61 19.12 11.76
C ASN A 29 17.11 18.98 12.02
N LEU A 30 16.68 18.99 13.29
CA LEU A 30 15.27 18.82 13.64
C LEU A 30 14.33 19.86 13.00
N PRO A 31 14.68 21.17 12.90
CA PRO A 31 13.87 22.13 12.14
C PRO A 31 13.81 21.83 10.63
N ALA A 32 14.90 21.34 10.04
CA ALA A 32 14.93 20.94 8.64
C ALA A 32 14.08 19.69 8.40
N GLU A 33 14.17 18.71 9.29
CA GLU A 33 13.31 17.51 9.28
C GLU A 33 11.83 17.90 9.33
N LEU A 34 11.45 18.79 10.25
CA LEU A 34 10.08 19.29 10.35
C LEU A 34 9.61 19.92 9.04
N GLY A 35 10.42 20.82 8.46
CA GLY A 35 10.08 21.51 7.21
C GLY A 35 9.85 20.52 6.06
N GLU A 36 10.79 19.59 5.85
CA GLU A 36 10.70 18.59 4.77
C GLU A 36 9.50 17.63 4.98
N LEU A 37 9.26 17.19 6.21
CA LEU A 37 8.13 16.31 6.54
C LEU A 37 6.79 17.01 6.31
N GLN A 38 6.71 18.30 6.68
CA GLN A 38 5.54 19.11 6.45
C GLN A 38 5.27 19.27 4.95
N GLU A 39 6.28 19.60 4.14
CA GLU A 39 6.11 19.70 2.68
C GLU A 39 5.59 18.39 2.06
N ILE A 40 6.16 17.25 2.45
CA ILE A 40 5.75 15.93 1.97
C ILE A 40 4.29 15.64 2.33
N LEU A 41 3.90 15.89 3.58
CA LEU A 41 2.57 15.55 4.08
C LEU A 41 1.50 16.56 3.67
N GLU A 42 1.85 17.82 3.41
CA GLU A 42 0.96 18.80 2.79
C GLU A 42 0.62 18.39 1.34
N VAL A 43 1.58 17.82 0.59
CA VAL A 43 1.30 17.21 -0.73
C VAL A 43 0.30 16.07 -0.57
N ALA A 44 0.50 15.19 0.41
CA ALA A 44 -0.42 14.07 0.69
C ALA A 44 -1.83 14.57 1.11
N GLU A 45 -1.90 15.65 1.89
CA GLU A 45 -3.15 16.30 2.29
C GLU A 45 -3.88 16.92 1.10
N ARG A 46 -3.17 17.61 0.18
CA ARG A 46 -3.76 18.09 -1.08
C ARG A 46 -4.32 16.96 -1.94
N LYS A 47 -3.67 15.79 -1.91
CA LYS A 47 -4.16 14.54 -2.53
C LYS A 47 -5.26 13.85 -1.72
N LYS A 48 -5.73 14.44 -0.62
CA LYS A 48 -6.78 13.94 0.27
C LYS A 48 -6.44 12.57 0.91
N LEU A 49 -5.15 12.29 1.13
CA LEU A 49 -4.67 11.06 1.76
C LEU A 49 -4.63 11.16 3.28
N CYS A 50 -4.51 12.36 3.83
CA CYS A 50 -4.50 12.59 5.27
C CYS A 50 -4.92 14.02 5.58
N LYS A 51 -5.12 14.30 6.86
CA LYS A 51 -5.04 15.64 7.43
C LYS A 51 -3.73 15.78 8.18
N LEU A 52 -2.98 16.85 7.94
CA LEU A 52 -1.72 17.10 8.65
C LEU A 52 -1.99 17.94 9.91
N VAL A 53 -1.44 17.53 11.04
CA VAL A 53 -1.41 18.34 12.27
C VAL A 53 0.01 18.41 12.76
N VAL A 54 0.51 19.62 12.99
CA VAL A 54 1.89 19.86 13.44
C VAL A 54 1.87 20.57 14.79
N ARG A 55 2.77 20.14 15.69
CA ARG A 55 3.15 20.86 16.92
C ARG A 55 4.67 20.91 16.98
N SER A 56 5.24 22.06 16.66
CA SER A 56 6.70 22.31 16.68
C SER A 56 7.30 22.41 18.09
N ASN A 57 6.45 22.70 19.06
CA ASN A 57 6.76 22.89 20.49
C ASN A 57 5.85 21.97 21.30
N ALA A 58 6.03 20.67 21.13
CA ALA A 58 5.11 19.66 21.65
C ALA A 58 5.18 19.63 23.18
N THR A 59 4.07 19.96 23.83
CA THR A 59 3.84 19.76 25.26
C THR A 59 2.90 18.58 25.49
N LEU A 60 2.89 18.00 26.70
CA LEU A 60 1.99 16.88 27.03
C LEU A 60 0.51 17.28 26.85
N ASP A 61 0.14 18.48 27.32
CA ASP A 61 -1.22 19.02 27.15
C ASP A 61 -1.54 19.30 25.69
N GLY A 62 -0.56 19.78 24.91
CA GLY A 62 -0.71 20.02 23.48
C GLY A 62 -0.96 18.73 22.71
N ILE A 63 -0.25 17.66 23.04
CA ILE A 63 -0.48 16.31 22.48
C ILE A 63 -1.88 15.82 22.85
N ASN A 64 -2.24 15.88 24.14
CA ASN A 64 -3.55 15.45 24.61
C ASN A 64 -4.69 16.21 23.91
N LYS A 65 -4.54 17.53 23.76
CA LYS A 65 -5.48 18.40 23.05
C LYS A 65 -5.69 17.96 21.60
N VAL A 66 -4.64 17.58 20.86
CA VAL A 66 -4.78 17.08 19.49
C VAL A 66 -5.60 15.78 19.46
N PHE A 67 -5.34 14.84 20.37
CA PHE A 67 -6.13 13.60 20.45
C PHE A 67 -7.58 13.84 20.87
N ILE A 68 -7.86 14.88 21.67
CA ILE A 68 -9.23 15.30 21.99
C ILE A 68 -9.92 15.93 20.77
N GLU A 69 -9.27 16.89 20.10
CA GLU A 69 -9.81 17.63 18.97
C GLU A 69 -10.07 16.75 17.74
N HIS A 70 -9.17 15.80 17.49
CA HIS A 70 -9.24 14.91 16.33
C HIS A 70 -9.83 13.54 16.66
N GLY A 71 -10.03 13.23 17.94
CA GLY A 71 -10.67 12.02 18.42
C GLY A 71 -10.09 10.76 17.77
N ARG A 72 -11.00 9.91 17.28
CA ARG A 72 -10.69 8.64 16.60
C ARG A 72 -10.23 8.83 15.13
N ASN A 73 -9.50 9.90 14.83
CA ASN A 73 -8.95 10.10 13.48
C ASN A 73 -7.44 10.11 13.44
N VAL A 74 -6.75 10.27 14.57
CA VAL A 74 -5.27 10.20 14.60
C VAL A 74 -4.85 8.78 14.26
N ALA A 75 -4.25 8.63 13.08
CA ALA A 75 -3.84 7.34 12.51
C ALA A 75 -2.32 7.15 12.63
N ILE A 76 -1.55 8.22 12.52
CA ILE A 76 -0.10 8.21 12.69
C ILE A 76 0.27 9.29 13.70
N PHE A 77 1.03 8.90 14.72
CA PHE A 77 1.69 9.81 15.65
C PHE A 77 3.20 9.73 15.43
N HIS A 78 3.80 10.84 15.07
CA HIS A 78 5.24 10.98 14.94
C HIS A 78 5.75 11.89 16.04
N TYR A 79 6.76 11.42 16.77
CA TYR A 79 7.50 12.24 17.69
C TYR A 79 8.97 12.33 17.25
N ALA A 80 9.50 13.54 17.18
CA ALA A 80 10.93 13.79 16.98
C ALA A 80 11.48 14.78 18.01
N GLY A 81 12.61 14.43 18.60
CA GLY A 81 13.18 15.16 19.73
C GLY A 81 14.04 14.24 20.58
N HIS A 82 14.41 14.71 21.77
CA HIS A 82 15.16 13.88 22.70
C HIS A 82 14.27 12.82 23.35
N THR A 83 14.77 11.60 23.35
CA THR A 83 14.14 10.47 24.02
C THR A 83 15.17 9.74 24.88
N GLY A 84 14.67 9.05 25.90
CA GLY A 84 15.46 8.11 26.69
C GLY A 84 14.62 6.92 27.12
N PRO A 85 15.20 5.94 27.83
CA PRO A 85 14.47 4.76 28.29
C PRO A 85 13.20 5.11 29.09
N GLU A 86 13.24 6.19 29.86
CA GLU A 86 12.17 6.65 30.75
C GLU A 86 11.00 7.36 30.04
N GLY A 87 11.18 7.81 28.78
CA GLY A 87 10.13 8.53 28.06
C GLY A 87 10.61 9.54 27.01
N LEU A 88 9.70 10.44 26.64
CA LEU A 88 9.94 11.52 25.66
C LEU A 88 10.22 12.84 26.38
N LEU A 89 11.18 13.63 25.93
CA LEU A 89 11.38 14.99 26.43
C LEU A 89 10.51 15.96 25.63
N LEU A 90 9.47 16.44 26.27
CA LEU A 90 8.55 17.44 25.71
C LEU A 90 8.92 18.84 26.20
N GLU A 91 8.28 19.85 25.63
CA GLU A 91 8.37 21.21 26.14
C GLU A 91 7.32 21.44 27.24
N SER A 92 7.65 22.32 28.18
CA SER A 92 6.70 22.91 29.13
C SER A 92 6.15 24.22 28.59
N THR A 93 5.12 24.76 29.25
CA THR A 93 4.57 26.08 28.89
C THR A 93 5.56 27.23 29.07
N SER A 94 6.62 27.04 29.86
CA SER A 94 7.73 27.98 30.04
C SER A 94 8.91 27.73 29.10
N GLY A 95 8.83 26.74 28.19
CA GLY A 95 9.90 26.40 27.25
C GLY A 95 10.98 25.46 27.81
N GLU A 96 10.89 25.07 29.08
CA GLU A 96 11.80 24.08 29.69
C GLU A 96 11.46 22.65 29.25
N ALA A 97 12.46 21.77 29.20
CA ALA A 97 12.26 20.35 28.91
C ALA A 97 11.55 19.62 30.06
N ARG A 98 10.50 18.87 29.74
CA ARG A 98 9.70 18.07 30.68
C ARG A 98 9.56 16.63 30.19
N LEU A 99 9.83 15.68 31.08
CA LEU A 99 9.70 14.26 30.77
C LEU A 99 8.22 13.83 30.71
N ALA A 100 7.82 13.23 29.60
CA ALA A 100 6.60 12.45 29.48
C ALA A 100 6.95 10.96 29.64
N HIS A 101 6.55 10.38 30.77
CA HIS A 101 6.92 9.01 31.15
C HIS A 101 6.38 7.96 30.18
N ALA A 102 7.23 6.99 29.82
CA ALA A 102 6.95 5.96 28.83
C ALA A 102 5.66 5.18 29.13
N GLU A 103 5.46 4.72 30.37
CA GLU A 103 4.30 3.91 30.76
C GLU A 103 2.96 4.62 30.59
N GLY A 104 2.88 5.85 31.09
CA GLY A 104 1.67 6.67 30.95
C GLY A 104 1.37 6.99 29.49
N LEU A 105 2.40 7.33 28.72
CA LEU A 105 2.27 7.67 27.31
C LEU A 105 1.85 6.44 26.47
N ALA A 106 2.47 5.29 26.69
CA ALA A 106 2.17 4.06 25.97
C ALA A 106 0.73 3.62 26.20
N ARG A 107 0.26 3.65 27.46
CA ARG A 107 -1.15 3.36 27.80
C ARG A 107 -2.11 4.37 27.19
N PHE A 108 -1.74 5.65 27.18
CA PHE A 108 -2.54 6.69 26.54
C PHE A 108 -2.67 6.45 25.03
N LEU A 109 -1.56 6.23 24.33
CA LEU A 109 -1.53 5.98 22.88
C LEU A 109 -2.20 4.65 22.50
N GLY A 110 -2.01 3.60 23.29
CA GLY A 110 -2.64 2.29 23.06
C GLY A 110 -4.16 2.29 23.18
N ARG A 111 -4.75 3.26 23.88
CA ARG A 111 -6.21 3.48 23.95
C ARG A 111 -6.77 4.27 22.77
N GLN A 112 -5.93 4.77 21.87
CA GLN A 112 -6.35 5.51 20.68
C GLN A 112 -6.70 4.52 19.57
N GLY A 113 -7.97 4.10 19.51
CA GLY A 113 -8.40 2.97 18.65
C GLY A 113 -8.16 3.13 17.14
N SER A 114 -7.92 4.35 16.65
CA SER A 114 -7.60 4.60 15.24
C SER A 114 -6.12 4.72 14.95
N LEU A 115 -5.28 4.80 15.99
CA LEU A 115 -3.83 4.91 15.86
C LEU A 115 -3.28 3.59 15.31
N GLN A 116 -2.66 3.66 14.14
CA GLN A 116 -2.08 2.50 13.44
C GLN A 116 -0.55 2.47 13.57
N LEU A 117 0.07 3.65 13.68
CA LEU A 117 1.52 3.78 13.70
C LEU A 117 1.96 4.84 14.71
N VAL A 118 2.93 4.47 15.54
CA VAL A 118 3.75 5.41 16.31
C VAL A 118 5.16 5.42 15.74
N VAL A 119 5.68 6.61 15.42
CA VAL A 119 7.07 6.81 15.00
C VAL A 119 7.79 7.57 16.11
N LEU A 120 8.79 6.95 16.72
CA LEU A 120 9.65 7.59 17.72
C LEU A 120 11.02 7.87 17.09
N ASN A 121 11.15 9.06 16.51
CA ASN A 121 12.38 9.55 15.91
C ASN A 121 13.28 10.26 16.93
N GLY A 122 13.79 9.47 17.88
CA GLY A 122 14.72 9.93 18.89
C GLY A 122 15.52 8.76 19.45
N CYS A 123 16.68 9.03 20.04
CA CYS A 123 17.64 8.05 20.54
C CYS A 123 17.06 7.10 21.62
N SER A 124 17.38 5.80 21.53
CA SER A 124 17.21 4.81 22.62
C SER A 124 15.76 4.60 23.08
N THR A 125 14.86 4.27 22.15
CA THR A 125 13.41 4.09 22.41
C THR A 125 12.98 2.62 22.52
N ARG A 126 13.93 1.67 22.45
CA ARG A 126 13.64 0.22 22.44
C ARG A 126 12.78 -0.28 23.61
N PRO A 127 13.01 0.12 24.88
CA PRO A 127 12.13 -0.26 25.99
C PRO A 127 10.69 0.22 25.79
N GLN A 128 10.50 1.44 25.26
CA GLN A 128 9.18 2.02 25.00
C GLN A 128 8.42 1.25 23.92
N VAL A 129 9.13 0.62 22.96
CA VAL A 129 8.49 -0.13 21.88
C VAL A 129 7.69 -1.31 22.44
N ALA A 130 8.25 -2.08 23.36
CA ALA A 130 7.55 -3.22 23.95
C ALA A 130 6.25 -2.77 24.62
N GLU A 131 6.34 -1.71 25.43
CA GLU A 131 5.21 -1.19 26.17
C GLU A 131 4.11 -0.59 25.27
N LEU A 132 4.48 0.08 24.18
CA LEU A 132 3.53 0.58 23.18
C LEU A 132 2.74 -0.55 22.52
N LEU A 133 3.43 -1.62 22.13
CA LEU A 133 2.82 -2.79 21.50
C LEU A 133 1.90 -3.53 22.48
N GLU A 134 2.34 -3.73 23.73
CA GLU A 134 1.53 -4.34 24.79
C GLU A 134 0.32 -3.49 25.16
N SER A 135 0.45 -2.16 25.15
CA SER A 135 -0.63 -1.21 25.43
C SER A 135 -1.66 -1.12 24.31
N GLY A 136 -1.34 -1.61 23.12
CA GLY A 136 -2.31 -1.83 22.05
C GLY A 136 -2.00 -1.13 20.72
N VAL A 137 -0.86 -0.46 20.60
CA VAL A 137 -0.46 0.18 19.34
C VAL A 137 -0.14 -0.92 18.30
N PRO A 138 -0.72 -0.87 17.08
CA PRO A 138 -0.51 -1.92 16.08
C PRO A 138 0.94 -2.03 15.58
N SER A 139 1.56 -0.89 15.25
CA SER A 139 2.93 -0.83 14.74
C SER A 139 3.71 0.34 15.32
N VAL A 140 4.99 0.13 15.56
CA VAL A 140 5.92 1.13 16.09
C VAL A 140 7.19 1.13 15.24
N VAL A 141 7.61 2.32 14.81
CA VAL A 141 8.90 2.56 14.15
C VAL A 141 9.74 3.39 15.10
N ALA A 142 10.89 2.87 15.53
CA ALA A 142 11.66 3.46 16.61
C ALA A 142 13.15 3.20 16.43
N THR A 143 13.99 4.02 17.07
CA THR A 143 15.44 3.79 17.09
C THR A 143 15.83 2.86 18.24
N ALA A 144 16.66 1.87 17.96
CA ALA A 144 17.17 0.94 18.95
C ALA A 144 18.40 1.48 19.71
N ARG A 145 19.01 2.56 19.23
CA ARG A 145 20.30 3.10 19.69
C ARG A 145 20.42 4.59 19.37
N PRO A 146 21.39 5.33 19.95
CA PRO A 146 21.67 6.70 19.57
C PRO A 146 21.95 6.84 18.07
N ILE A 147 21.35 7.82 17.43
CA ILE A 147 21.47 8.04 15.98
C ILE A 147 22.01 9.45 15.73
N VAL A 148 22.79 9.61 14.67
CA VAL A 148 23.20 10.95 14.21
C VAL A 148 21.96 11.69 13.71
N ASP A 149 21.78 12.91 14.17
CA ASP A 149 20.65 13.81 13.84
C ASP A 149 20.39 13.93 12.32
N GLU A 150 21.45 14.00 11.52
CA GLU A 150 21.35 14.02 10.06
C GLU A 150 20.78 12.71 9.46
N VAL A 151 21.13 11.56 10.04
CA VAL A 151 20.66 10.23 9.62
C VAL A 151 19.19 10.04 10.00
N ALA A 152 18.79 10.54 11.18
CA ALA A 152 17.40 10.54 11.64
C ALA A 152 16.50 11.29 10.64
N ARG A 153 16.91 12.50 10.24
CA ARG A 153 16.23 13.29 9.21
C ARG A 153 16.15 12.54 7.88
N GLU A 154 17.28 12.03 7.37
CA GLU A 154 17.34 11.33 6.08
C GLU A 154 16.39 10.12 6.04
N PHE A 155 16.34 9.34 7.12
CA PHE A 155 15.41 8.23 7.26
C PHE A 155 13.95 8.71 7.24
N ALA A 156 13.60 9.68 8.10
CA ALA A 156 12.23 10.17 8.24
C ALA A 156 11.69 10.77 6.92
N VAL A 157 12.50 11.60 6.26
CA VAL A 157 12.17 12.20 4.96
C VAL A 157 11.91 11.12 3.91
N THR A 158 12.78 10.12 3.82
CA THR A 158 12.58 9.02 2.86
C THR A 158 11.35 8.20 3.22
N PHE A 159 11.17 7.85 4.48
CA PHE A 159 10.05 7.06 4.97
C PHE A 159 8.70 7.70 4.64
N TYR A 160 8.52 8.98 4.99
CA TYR A 160 7.28 9.70 4.69
C TYR A 160 7.10 9.99 3.19
N SER A 161 8.18 10.18 2.44
CA SER A 161 8.10 10.30 0.97
C SER A 161 7.51 9.03 0.34
N GLN A 162 7.94 7.85 0.81
CA GLN A 162 7.41 6.58 0.33
C GLN A 162 5.95 6.37 0.74
N LEU A 163 5.58 6.72 1.98
CA LEU A 163 4.18 6.67 2.43
C LEU A 163 3.28 7.62 1.63
N ALA A 164 3.72 8.86 1.38
CA ALA A 164 3.02 9.86 0.57
C ALA A 164 2.90 9.45 -0.92
N ALA A 165 3.82 8.61 -1.40
CA ALA A 165 3.74 7.98 -2.71
C ALA A 165 2.77 6.77 -2.76
N GLY A 166 2.15 6.41 -1.63
CA GLY A 166 1.17 5.32 -1.55
C GLY A 166 1.77 3.94 -1.30
N ARG A 167 3.05 3.85 -0.90
CA ARG A 167 3.62 2.57 -0.44
C ARG A 167 3.05 2.20 0.93
N ASN A 168 3.04 0.91 1.21
CA ASN A 168 2.71 0.41 2.54
C ASN A 168 3.84 0.68 3.55
N LEU A 169 3.52 0.56 4.83
CA LEU A 169 4.42 0.78 5.95
C LEU A 169 5.71 -0.04 5.86
N ARG A 170 5.62 -1.33 5.52
CA ARG A 170 6.78 -2.21 5.40
C ARG A 170 7.74 -1.74 4.32
N ASP A 171 7.23 -1.52 3.11
CA ASP A 171 8.01 -1.11 1.95
C ASP A 171 8.62 0.28 2.16
N ALA A 172 7.86 1.21 2.76
CA ALA A 172 8.34 2.54 3.08
C ALA A 172 9.53 2.49 4.05
N PHE A 173 9.44 1.65 5.09
CA PHE A 173 10.54 1.45 6.03
C PHE A 173 11.77 0.84 5.35
N GLU A 174 11.59 -0.24 4.57
CA GLU A 174 12.72 -0.92 3.94
C GLU A 174 13.43 -0.02 2.93
N LEU A 175 12.69 0.75 2.13
CA LEU A 175 13.28 1.70 1.19
C LEU A 175 14.00 2.85 1.91
N ALA A 176 13.47 3.34 3.04
CA ALA A 176 14.18 4.32 3.87
C ALA A 176 15.49 3.74 4.43
N ARG A 177 15.47 2.48 4.89
CA ARG A 177 16.67 1.78 5.33
C ARG A 177 17.70 1.65 4.21
N GLU A 178 17.29 1.17 3.05
CA GLU A 178 18.21 1.00 1.91
C GLU A 178 18.73 2.34 1.39
N ARG A 179 17.93 3.41 1.44
CA ARG A 179 18.38 4.76 1.06
C ARG A 179 19.48 5.30 1.98
N VAL A 180 19.33 5.13 3.29
CA VAL A 180 20.36 5.52 4.27
C VAL A 180 21.63 4.70 4.07
N LYS A 181 21.51 3.37 3.90
CA LYS A 181 22.66 2.49 3.63
C LYS A 181 23.38 2.83 2.32
N ALA A 182 22.63 3.21 1.28
CA ALA A 182 23.21 3.61 0.00
C ALA A 182 24.01 4.92 0.10
N GLY A 183 23.57 5.87 0.94
CA GLY A 183 24.25 7.15 1.14
C GLY A 183 25.45 7.09 2.09
N ARG A 184 25.41 6.21 3.09
CA ARG A 184 26.39 6.20 4.21
C ARG A 184 27.16 4.89 4.38
N GLY A 185 26.87 3.89 3.56
CA GLY A 185 27.40 2.55 3.72
C GLY A 185 26.65 1.72 4.77
N THR A 186 27.13 0.50 5.00
CA THR A 186 26.52 -0.47 5.92
C THR A 186 27.21 -0.53 7.28
N ASN A 187 28.26 0.27 7.49
CA ASN A 187 29.01 0.28 8.73
C ASN A 187 28.19 0.96 9.85
N PRO A 188 27.88 0.24 10.94
CA PRO A 188 27.02 0.78 12.01
C PRO A 188 27.56 2.06 12.65
N ARG A 189 28.88 2.25 12.65
CA ARG A 189 29.54 3.43 13.25
C ARG A 189 29.19 4.73 12.53
N ASP A 190 28.89 4.67 11.24
CA ASP A 190 28.57 5.84 10.43
C ASP A 190 27.10 6.28 10.58
N LEU A 191 26.29 5.44 11.25
CA LEU A 191 24.86 5.66 11.50
C LEU A 191 24.58 6.06 12.95
N VAL A 192 25.45 5.67 13.88
CA VAL A 192 25.27 5.84 15.33
C VAL A 192 26.00 7.08 15.80
N ALA A 193 25.32 7.91 16.61
CA ALA A 193 26.01 9.00 17.28
C ALA A 193 26.98 8.41 18.31
N VAL A 194 28.29 8.59 18.10
CA VAL A 194 29.32 8.21 19.07
C VAL A 194 29.21 9.16 20.26
N ALA A 195 28.28 8.90 21.18
CA ALA A 195 28.38 9.47 22.51
C ALA A 195 29.65 8.90 23.14
N ALA A 196 30.46 9.75 23.79
CA ALA A 196 31.70 9.40 24.48
C ALA A 196 31.55 8.38 25.63
N PHE A 197 30.40 7.70 25.75
CA PHE A 197 30.01 6.84 26.87
C PHE A 197 29.54 5.43 26.48
N ALA A 198 29.66 4.99 25.22
CA ALA A 198 29.25 3.64 24.84
C ALA A 198 30.24 2.99 23.86
N ALA A 199 31.49 2.80 24.29
CA ALA A 199 32.46 2.01 23.56
C ALA A 199 32.18 0.48 23.65
N GLU A 200 31.38 0.04 24.64
CA GLU A 200 31.19 -1.39 24.93
C GLU A 200 29.86 -1.98 24.42
N GLU A 201 28.87 -1.16 24.00
CA GLU A 201 27.55 -1.63 23.54
C GLU A 201 27.36 -1.63 22.00
N ILE A 202 28.43 -1.57 21.22
CA ILE A 202 28.37 -1.75 19.75
C ILE A 202 28.46 -3.25 19.37
N ALA A 203 27.92 -4.13 20.21
CA ALA A 203 28.05 -5.59 20.09
C ALA A 203 26.72 -6.31 19.75
N ASP A 204 25.83 -5.65 19.01
CA ASP A 204 24.67 -6.30 18.36
C ASP A 204 24.82 -6.14 16.84
N ASP A 205 25.01 -7.27 16.18
CA ASP A 205 25.33 -7.53 14.77
C ASP A 205 24.21 -7.14 13.77
N ARG A 206 23.09 -6.60 14.24
CA ARG A 206 21.92 -6.26 13.38
C ARG A 206 22.06 -4.99 12.51
N GLY A 207 23.19 -4.28 12.59
CA GLY A 207 23.64 -3.33 11.56
C GLY A 207 22.95 -1.95 11.48
N PHE A 208 21.61 -1.87 11.48
CA PHE A 208 20.85 -0.64 11.22
C PHE A 208 20.15 -0.09 12.49
N PRO A 209 20.11 1.24 12.73
CA PRO A 209 19.64 1.80 14.00
C PRO A 209 18.12 1.83 14.20
N TRP A 210 17.31 1.69 13.16
CA TRP A 210 15.84 1.66 13.29
C TRP A 210 15.27 0.25 13.27
N GLU A 211 14.18 0.05 13.99
CA GLU A 211 13.36 -1.15 13.98
C GLU A 211 11.91 -0.78 13.65
N LEU A 212 11.27 -1.53 12.75
CA LEU A 212 9.81 -1.61 12.65
C LEU A 212 9.38 -2.83 13.45
N ARG A 213 8.51 -2.64 14.43
CA ARG A 213 7.92 -3.72 15.22
C ARG A 213 6.41 -3.64 15.16
N THR A 214 5.78 -4.80 14.99
CA THR A 214 4.33 -4.93 14.92
C THR A 214 3.84 -5.85 16.03
N ARG A 215 2.70 -5.50 16.61
CA ARG A 215 2.09 -6.26 17.70
C ARG A 215 1.63 -7.61 17.14
N PRO A 216 1.84 -8.73 17.84
CA PRO A 216 1.27 -10.01 17.45
C PRO A 216 -0.24 -9.91 17.19
N GLY A 217 -0.71 -10.43 16.06
CA GLY A 217 -2.11 -10.31 15.61
C GLY A 217 -2.46 -8.99 14.92
N ALA A 218 -1.50 -8.08 14.74
CA ALA A 218 -1.66 -6.82 14.02
C ALA A 218 -0.83 -6.75 12.74
N GLU A 219 -0.43 -7.88 12.16
CA GLU A 219 0.47 -7.97 10.98
C GLU A 219 -0.07 -7.22 9.77
N ARG A 220 -1.40 -7.06 9.67
CA ARG A 220 -2.03 -6.22 8.63
C ARG A 220 -1.57 -4.76 8.69
N ALA A 221 -1.17 -4.26 9.85
CA ALA A 221 -0.71 -2.89 10.03
C ALA A 221 0.55 -2.57 9.20
N GLU A 222 1.42 -3.56 8.96
CA GLU A 222 2.59 -3.40 8.07
C GLU A 222 2.22 -3.18 6.60
N ARG A 223 1.02 -3.63 6.20
CA ARG A 223 0.50 -3.49 4.83
C ARG A 223 -0.29 -2.20 4.63
N LEU A 224 -0.55 -1.45 5.70
CA LEU A 224 -1.29 -0.18 5.62
C LEU A 224 -0.49 0.86 4.84
N SER A 225 -1.18 1.58 3.97
CA SER A 225 -0.67 2.75 3.24
C SER A 225 -1.55 3.98 3.54
N LEU A 226 -1.05 5.19 3.27
CA LEU A 226 -1.88 6.40 3.42
C LEU A 226 -3.17 6.35 2.59
N PRO A 227 -3.18 5.89 1.32
CA PRO A 227 -4.42 5.71 0.57
C PRO A 227 -5.41 4.73 1.22
N GLU A 228 -4.93 3.60 1.76
CA GLU A 228 -5.81 2.67 2.47
C GLU A 228 -6.42 3.30 3.73
N LEU A 229 -5.63 4.04 4.51
CA LEU A 229 -6.13 4.79 5.67
C LEU A 229 -7.14 5.87 5.27
N ALA A 230 -6.96 6.47 4.09
CA ALA A 230 -7.84 7.49 3.53
C ALA A 230 -9.15 6.94 2.92
N GLY A 231 -9.28 5.60 2.85
CA GLY A 231 -10.37 4.92 2.16
C GLY A 231 -10.31 5.02 0.64
N ASP A 232 -9.12 5.26 0.07
CA ASP A 232 -8.89 5.40 -1.38
C ASP A 232 -7.95 4.30 -1.92
N PRO A 233 -8.44 3.06 -2.06
CA PRO A 233 -7.63 1.96 -2.59
C PRO A 233 -7.27 2.11 -4.07
N LEU A 234 -7.89 3.05 -4.80
CA LEU A 234 -7.66 3.26 -6.23
C LEU A 234 -6.60 4.33 -6.51
N PHE A 235 -6.09 4.99 -5.47
CA PHE A 235 -5.04 5.99 -5.59
C PHE A 235 -3.84 5.47 -6.39
N GLY A 236 -3.39 6.29 -7.35
CA GLY A 236 -2.24 6.00 -8.20
C GLY A 236 -2.50 5.00 -9.33
N LEU A 237 -3.69 4.41 -9.41
CA LEU A 237 -4.07 3.64 -10.60
C LEU A 237 -4.40 4.59 -11.76
N PRO A 238 -4.25 4.15 -13.03
CA PRO A 238 -4.65 4.95 -14.18
C PRO A 238 -6.10 5.42 -14.04
N GLU A 239 -6.31 6.71 -14.27
CA GLU A 239 -7.64 7.31 -14.22
C GLU A 239 -8.51 6.78 -15.38
N LEU A 240 -9.82 6.77 -15.15
CA LEU A 240 -10.77 6.47 -16.21
C LEU A 240 -10.75 7.64 -17.21
N LYS A 241 -10.72 7.35 -18.51
CA LYS A 241 -10.74 8.39 -19.55
C LYS A 241 -11.95 9.31 -19.38
N GLU A 242 -11.71 10.62 -19.41
CA GLU A 242 -12.76 11.64 -19.34
C GLU A 242 -13.75 11.50 -20.51
N GLY A 243 -15.03 11.81 -20.27
CA GLY A 243 -16.09 11.72 -21.27
C GLY A 243 -16.81 10.38 -21.37
N GLN A 244 -16.59 9.45 -20.43
CA GLN A 244 -17.38 8.23 -20.34
C GLN A 244 -18.87 8.54 -20.14
N TRP A 245 -19.69 7.88 -20.94
CA TRP A 245 -21.13 7.95 -20.90
C TRP A 245 -21.66 7.69 -19.49
N LEU A 246 -22.48 8.61 -18.98
CA LEU A 246 -23.22 8.39 -17.74
C LEU A 246 -24.57 7.74 -18.08
N PRO A 247 -24.89 6.57 -17.52
CA PRO A 247 -26.19 5.97 -17.75
C PRO A 247 -27.31 6.85 -17.18
N PRO A 248 -28.51 6.84 -17.80
CA PRO A 248 -29.67 7.57 -17.29
C PRO A 248 -30.09 7.14 -15.88
N SER A 249 -29.73 5.92 -15.47
CA SER A 249 -29.86 5.43 -14.10
C SER A 249 -28.55 4.76 -13.67
N PRO A 250 -27.97 5.10 -12.50
CA PRO A 250 -26.78 4.43 -11.98
C PRO A 250 -27.07 3.00 -11.50
N TYR A 251 -28.34 2.67 -11.24
CA TYR A 251 -28.74 1.35 -10.76
C TYR A 251 -29.13 0.44 -11.94
N ARG A 252 -28.43 -0.69 -12.05
CA ARG A 252 -28.60 -1.69 -13.12
C ARG A 252 -29.23 -3.01 -12.66
N HIS A 253 -29.88 -3.01 -11.49
CA HIS A 253 -30.46 -4.23 -10.91
C HIS A 253 -29.42 -5.35 -10.79
N LEU A 254 -29.70 -6.53 -11.36
CA LEU A 254 -28.80 -7.70 -11.35
C LEU A 254 -27.86 -7.74 -12.56
N GLN A 255 -27.91 -6.74 -13.45
CA GLN A 255 -26.99 -6.68 -14.58
C GLN A 255 -25.60 -6.28 -14.09
N ARG A 256 -24.57 -6.91 -14.64
CA ARG A 256 -23.19 -6.53 -14.40
C ARG A 256 -22.91 -5.13 -14.98
N PHE A 257 -22.00 -4.41 -14.34
CA PHE A 257 -21.41 -3.21 -14.94
C PHE A 257 -20.37 -3.64 -15.96
N THR A 258 -20.33 -2.96 -17.10
CA THR A 258 -19.34 -3.18 -18.15
C THR A 258 -18.37 -2.01 -18.19
N ARG A 259 -17.32 -2.12 -19.01
CA ARG A 259 -16.40 -1.04 -19.34
C ARG A 259 -17.10 0.30 -19.60
N ASN A 260 -18.28 0.31 -20.24
CA ASN A 260 -19.01 1.54 -20.57
C ASN A 260 -19.61 2.24 -19.35
N GLU A 261 -19.82 1.54 -18.24
CA GLU A 261 -20.35 2.10 -17.00
C GLU A 261 -19.30 2.22 -15.89
N ALA A 262 -18.02 2.18 -16.23
CA ALA A 262 -16.92 2.26 -15.27
C ALA A 262 -17.00 3.51 -14.38
N ALA A 263 -17.44 4.65 -14.92
CA ALA A 263 -17.59 5.92 -14.20
C ALA A 263 -18.59 5.87 -13.02
N VAL A 264 -19.57 4.96 -13.05
CA VAL A 264 -20.58 4.80 -11.98
C VAL A 264 -20.36 3.53 -11.16
N PHE A 265 -19.29 2.78 -11.40
CA PHE A 265 -18.95 1.58 -10.65
C PHE A 265 -18.02 1.90 -9.46
N PHE A 266 -18.51 1.69 -8.24
CA PHE A 266 -17.79 1.99 -7.00
C PHE A 266 -17.97 0.90 -5.93
N GLY A 267 -17.27 1.03 -4.80
CA GLY A 267 -17.37 0.11 -3.65
C GLY A 267 -16.55 -1.17 -3.74
N ARG A 268 -15.83 -1.39 -4.85
CA ARG A 268 -14.96 -2.58 -5.07
C ARG A 268 -13.48 -2.25 -5.25
N GLY A 269 -13.04 -1.10 -4.75
CA GLY A 269 -11.72 -0.56 -5.00
C GLY A 269 -10.55 -1.47 -4.57
N HIS A 270 -10.63 -2.12 -3.40
CA HIS A 270 -9.58 -3.07 -2.96
C HIS A 270 -9.43 -4.27 -3.89
N ALA A 271 -10.54 -4.82 -4.41
CA ALA A 271 -10.49 -5.94 -5.35
C ALA A 271 -9.89 -5.52 -6.70
N ILE A 272 -10.26 -4.33 -7.18
CA ILE A 272 -9.68 -3.74 -8.40
C ILE A 272 -8.19 -3.52 -8.22
N ARG A 273 -7.76 -2.96 -7.08
CA ARG A 273 -6.35 -2.70 -6.77
C ARG A 273 -5.53 -3.98 -6.74
N ALA A 274 -5.98 -4.99 -6.00
CA ALA A 274 -5.27 -6.27 -5.90
C ALA A 274 -5.12 -6.94 -7.28
N LEU A 275 -6.18 -6.93 -8.10
CA LEU A 275 -6.12 -7.46 -9.47
C LEU A 275 -5.20 -6.63 -10.36
N TYR A 276 -5.23 -5.30 -10.26
CA TYR A 276 -4.36 -4.43 -11.04
C TYR A 276 -2.90 -4.67 -10.69
N ASP A 277 -2.53 -4.73 -9.40
CA ASP A 277 -1.15 -4.97 -8.96
C ASP A 277 -0.64 -6.34 -9.43
N LEU A 278 -1.48 -7.38 -9.34
CA LEU A 278 -1.16 -8.70 -9.87
C LEU A 278 -1.04 -8.71 -11.40
N THR A 279 -1.80 -7.87 -12.10
CA THR A 279 -1.81 -7.86 -13.57
C THR A 279 -0.66 -7.02 -14.13
N ALA A 280 -0.38 -5.87 -13.53
CA ALA A 280 0.66 -4.94 -13.99
C ALA A 280 2.08 -5.37 -13.58
N SER A 281 2.23 -6.22 -12.56
CA SER A 281 3.55 -6.69 -12.12
C SER A 281 4.13 -7.75 -13.06
N PRO A 282 5.34 -7.56 -13.61
CA PRO A 282 6.00 -8.59 -14.41
C PRO A 282 6.41 -9.82 -13.60
N SER A 283 6.58 -9.69 -12.28
CA SER A 283 7.04 -10.78 -11.41
C SER A 283 5.93 -11.65 -10.84
N SER A 284 4.66 -11.22 -10.95
CA SER A 284 3.52 -12.04 -10.53
C SER A 284 3.21 -13.14 -11.55
N ARG A 285 2.56 -14.19 -11.08
CA ARG A 285 2.22 -15.36 -11.90
C ARG A 285 1.40 -14.97 -13.14
N PRO A 286 1.60 -15.65 -14.27
CA PRO A 286 0.92 -15.32 -15.52
C PRO A 286 -0.56 -15.70 -15.55
N VAL A 287 -1.00 -16.58 -14.66
CA VAL A 287 -2.40 -17.00 -14.52
C VAL A 287 -2.94 -16.54 -13.16
N ILE A 288 -4.03 -15.78 -13.20
CA ILE A 288 -4.71 -15.23 -12.03
C ILE A 288 -6.11 -15.85 -11.96
N LEU A 289 -6.43 -16.50 -10.85
CA LEU A 289 -7.76 -17.02 -10.58
C LEU A 289 -8.52 -16.05 -9.67
N TYR A 290 -9.62 -15.47 -10.15
CA TYR A 290 -10.48 -14.56 -9.40
C TYR A 290 -11.84 -15.19 -9.12
N SER A 291 -11.89 -15.97 -8.02
CA SER A 291 -13.08 -16.75 -7.64
C SER A 291 -13.84 -16.13 -6.45
N GLY A 292 -15.11 -16.54 -6.32
CA GLY A 292 -15.99 -16.13 -5.22
C GLY A 292 -17.45 -16.47 -5.51
N PRO A 293 -18.38 -16.26 -4.56
CA PRO A 293 -19.78 -16.63 -4.73
C PRO A 293 -20.45 -15.97 -5.95
N THR A 294 -21.50 -16.59 -6.47
CA THR A 294 -22.31 -16.02 -7.57
C THR A 294 -23.00 -14.74 -7.12
N GLY A 295 -23.08 -13.74 -8.01
CA GLY A 295 -23.81 -12.49 -7.73
C GLY A 295 -23.04 -11.42 -6.94
N VAL A 296 -21.83 -11.69 -6.43
CA VAL A 296 -21.03 -10.70 -5.66
C VAL A 296 -20.39 -9.60 -6.52
N GLY A 297 -20.69 -9.56 -7.83
CA GLY A 297 -20.19 -8.55 -8.76
C GLY A 297 -18.81 -8.82 -9.36
N LYS A 298 -18.36 -10.07 -9.44
CA LYS A 298 -17.04 -10.42 -10.00
C LYS A 298 -16.84 -9.91 -11.43
N SER A 299 -17.77 -10.21 -12.32
CA SER A 299 -17.72 -9.74 -13.71
C SER A 299 -17.76 -8.21 -13.83
N SER A 300 -18.42 -7.51 -12.89
CA SER A 300 -18.37 -6.04 -12.82
C SER A 300 -16.99 -5.53 -12.39
N VAL A 301 -16.33 -6.21 -11.45
CA VAL A 301 -14.96 -5.88 -11.04
C VAL A 301 -13.99 -6.04 -12.22
N LEU A 302 -14.13 -7.13 -12.97
CA LEU A 302 -13.27 -7.40 -14.13
C LEU A 302 -13.52 -6.39 -15.27
N ASP A 303 -14.77 -6.24 -15.72
CA ASP A 303 -15.11 -5.44 -16.90
C ASP A 303 -15.14 -3.93 -16.62
N ALA A 304 -15.91 -3.48 -15.62
CA ALA A 304 -16.03 -2.05 -15.31
C ALA A 304 -14.89 -1.52 -14.44
N GLY A 305 -14.33 -2.36 -13.57
CA GLY A 305 -13.30 -1.97 -12.62
C GLY A 305 -11.88 -2.04 -13.18
N LEU A 306 -11.48 -3.22 -13.64
CA LEU A 306 -10.10 -3.54 -13.98
C LEU A 306 -9.75 -3.17 -15.44
N THR A 307 -10.53 -3.64 -16.41
CA THR A 307 -10.28 -3.44 -17.86
C THR A 307 -9.94 -2.01 -18.24
N PRO A 308 -10.77 -0.98 -17.95
CA PRO A 308 -10.50 0.39 -18.42
C PRO A 308 -9.22 0.99 -17.83
N ARG A 309 -8.75 0.49 -16.67
CA ARG A 309 -7.50 0.95 -16.04
C ARG A 309 -6.28 0.30 -16.70
N LEU A 310 -6.40 -0.94 -17.14
CA LEU A 310 -5.31 -1.66 -17.81
C LEU A 310 -5.06 -1.15 -19.22
N GLU A 311 -6.07 -0.67 -19.94
CA GLU A 311 -5.98 -0.20 -21.34
C GLU A 311 -4.94 0.92 -21.56
N THR A 312 -4.54 1.63 -20.51
CA THR A 312 -3.47 2.63 -20.59
C THR A 312 -2.10 2.00 -20.87
N THR A 313 -1.88 0.78 -20.38
CA THR A 313 -0.56 0.10 -20.41
C THR A 313 -0.57 -1.26 -21.10
N HIS A 314 -1.74 -1.91 -21.20
CA HIS A 314 -1.92 -3.25 -21.73
C HIS A 314 -2.93 -3.23 -22.88
N GLU A 315 -2.87 -4.25 -23.72
CA GLU A 315 -4.03 -4.65 -24.52
C GLU A 315 -4.93 -5.54 -23.65
N VAL A 316 -6.25 -5.36 -23.70
CA VAL A 316 -7.18 -6.17 -22.89
C VAL A 316 -8.20 -6.84 -23.80
N LEU A 317 -8.29 -8.17 -23.71
CA LEU A 317 -9.28 -8.98 -24.38
C LEU A 317 -10.24 -9.56 -23.32
N TYR A 318 -11.47 -9.07 -23.30
CA TYR A 318 -12.51 -9.58 -22.40
C TYR A 318 -13.40 -10.59 -23.13
N LEU A 319 -13.34 -11.84 -22.69
CA LEU A 319 -14.15 -12.95 -23.19
C LEU A 319 -15.07 -13.45 -22.08
N ARG A 320 -16.27 -13.88 -22.46
CA ARG A 320 -17.11 -14.72 -21.60
C ARG A 320 -17.16 -16.10 -22.23
N ARG A 321 -17.08 -17.14 -21.39
CA ARG A 321 -17.15 -18.53 -21.86
C ARG A 321 -18.38 -18.75 -22.74
N ASP A 322 -18.16 -19.29 -23.93
CA ASP A 322 -19.23 -19.82 -24.78
C ASP A 322 -19.45 -21.30 -24.45
N GLY A 323 -20.65 -21.65 -24.00
CA GLY A 323 -20.99 -23.03 -23.63
C GLY A 323 -21.02 -24.01 -24.82
N LEU A 324 -21.14 -23.51 -26.06
CA LEU A 324 -21.10 -24.34 -27.27
C LEU A 324 -19.67 -24.64 -27.74
N LEU A 325 -18.70 -23.79 -27.37
CA LEU A 325 -17.30 -23.95 -27.73
C LEU A 325 -16.46 -24.54 -26.59
N GLY A 326 -16.84 -24.26 -25.34
CA GLY A 326 -16.02 -24.57 -24.17
C GLY A 326 -14.86 -23.57 -23.97
N LEU A 327 -14.11 -23.74 -22.88
CA LEU A 327 -13.07 -22.79 -22.44
C LEU A 327 -11.98 -22.53 -23.47
N LEU A 328 -11.29 -23.58 -23.94
CA LEU A 328 -10.12 -23.44 -24.82
C LEU A 328 -10.51 -22.87 -26.18
N SER A 329 -11.60 -23.37 -26.78
CA SER A 329 -12.06 -22.86 -28.07
C SER A 329 -12.64 -21.44 -27.98
N THR A 330 -13.27 -21.06 -26.86
CA THR A 330 -13.63 -19.64 -26.63
C THR A 330 -12.39 -18.75 -26.66
N LEU A 331 -11.31 -19.16 -25.98
CA LEU A 331 -10.06 -18.42 -25.93
C LEU A 331 -9.41 -18.29 -27.30
N LEU A 332 -9.27 -19.41 -28.03
CA LEU A 332 -8.70 -19.42 -29.38
C LEU A 332 -9.51 -18.55 -30.35
N HIS A 333 -10.84 -18.66 -30.30
CA HIS A 333 -11.73 -17.87 -31.15
C HIS A 333 -11.64 -16.37 -30.84
N GLY A 334 -11.57 -16.00 -29.56
CA GLY A 334 -11.43 -14.60 -29.16
C GLY A 334 -10.08 -13.97 -29.51
N LEU A 335 -9.02 -14.77 -29.57
CA LEU A 335 -7.69 -14.32 -29.98
C LEU A 335 -7.54 -14.21 -31.50
N SER A 336 -8.27 -15.03 -32.27
CA SER A 336 -8.20 -15.01 -33.73
C SER A 336 -8.73 -13.71 -34.32
N CYS A 337 -8.01 -13.17 -35.31
CA CYS A 337 -8.45 -12.04 -36.12
C CYS A 337 -9.35 -12.49 -37.30
N ASP A 338 -9.37 -13.80 -37.61
CA ASP A 338 -10.14 -14.40 -38.70
C ASP A 338 -10.96 -15.60 -38.17
N PRO A 339 -12.31 -15.54 -38.20
CA PRO A 339 -13.17 -16.66 -37.77
C PRO A 339 -12.97 -17.95 -38.58
N ASP A 340 -12.47 -17.85 -39.81
CA ASP A 340 -12.36 -18.97 -40.76
C ASP A 340 -11.03 -19.72 -40.63
N VAL A 341 -10.02 -19.12 -39.99
CA VAL A 341 -8.71 -19.74 -39.75
C VAL A 341 -8.74 -20.56 -38.46
N ARG A 342 -8.90 -21.89 -38.59
CA ARG A 342 -8.81 -22.84 -37.46
C ARG A 342 -7.34 -23.10 -37.08
N THR A 343 -6.70 -22.17 -36.40
CA THR A 343 -5.43 -22.46 -35.70
C THR A 343 -5.71 -23.01 -34.29
N THR A 344 -4.89 -23.97 -33.86
CA THR A 344 -4.91 -24.53 -32.50
C THR A 344 -3.74 -24.03 -31.66
N ASP A 345 -2.85 -23.22 -32.25
CA ASP A 345 -1.66 -22.71 -31.57
C ASP A 345 -1.98 -21.43 -30.80
N LEU A 346 -2.30 -21.63 -29.51
CA LEU A 346 -2.57 -20.55 -28.56
C LEU A 346 -1.37 -19.60 -28.39
N ASN A 347 -0.14 -20.12 -28.44
CA ASN A 347 1.07 -19.31 -28.22
C ASN A 347 1.30 -18.38 -29.40
N HIS A 348 1.18 -18.89 -30.63
CA HIS A 348 1.29 -18.07 -31.84
C HIS A 348 0.30 -16.91 -31.85
N LEU A 349 -1.00 -17.19 -31.62
CA LEU A 349 -2.04 -16.16 -31.60
C LEU A 349 -1.80 -15.07 -30.55
N TRP A 350 -1.38 -15.48 -29.34
CA TRP A 350 -1.13 -14.53 -28.26
C TRP A 350 0.08 -13.64 -28.56
N LEU A 351 1.19 -14.23 -29.00
CA LEU A 351 2.41 -13.50 -29.33
C LEU A 351 2.20 -12.55 -30.52
N GLU A 352 1.46 -12.97 -31.53
CA GLU A 352 1.14 -12.13 -32.70
C GLU A 352 0.39 -10.84 -32.28
N ARG A 353 -0.60 -10.96 -31.38
CA ARG A 353 -1.30 -9.77 -30.83
C ARG A 353 -0.36 -8.85 -30.06
N GLU A 354 0.45 -9.39 -29.15
CA GLU A 354 1.40 -8.57 -28.37
C GLU A 354 2.44 -7.88 -29.26
N GLN A 355 2.89 -8.55 -30.32
CA GLN A 355 3.79 -7.97 -31.32
C GLN A 355 3.11 -6.86 -32.12
N THR A 356 1.85 -7.04 -32.49
CA THR A 356 1.07 -6.08 -33.28
C THR A 356 0.78 -4.81 -32.49
N THR A 357 0.40 -4.93 -31.22
CA THR A 357 0.07 -3.77 -30.37
C THR A 357 1.27 -3.20 -29.63
N GLY A 358 2.37 -3.94 -29.55
CA GLY A 358 3.57 -3.60 -28.78
C GLY A 358 3.33 -3.60 -27.26
N ARG A 359 2.17 -4.09 -26.80
CA ARG A 359 1.74 -4.08 -25.39
C ARG A 359 1.51 -5.51 -24.90
N PRO A 360 1.75 -5.79 -23.61
CA PRO A 360 1.36 -7.09 -23.04
C PRO A 360 -0.16 -7.26 -23.14
N LEU A 361 -0.61 -8.47 -23.47
CA LEU A 361 -2.02 -8.80 -23.64
C LEU A 361 -2.59 -9.42 -22.36
N VAL A 362 -3.61 -8.80 -21.79
CA VAL A 362 -4.38 -9.36 -20.68
C VAL A 362 -5.64 -9.97 -21.24
N VAL A 363 -5.78 -11.29 -21.10
CA VAL A 363 -7.02 -11.98 -21.46
C VAL A 363 -7.83 -12.26 -20.20
N VAL A 364 -9.07 -11.77 -20.17
CA VAL A 364 -10.06 -12.14 -19.15
C VAL A 364 -10.98 -13.17 -19.77
N LEU A 365 -11.06 -14.37 -19.19
CA LEU A 365 -12.03 -15.40 -19.55
C LEU A 365 -13.03 -15.57 -18.40
N ASP A 366 -14.05 -14.71 -18.40
CA ASP A 366 -15.11 -14.67 -17.40
C ASP A 366 -16.07 -15.87 -17.54
N GLN A 367 -16.71 -16.24 -16.43
CA GLN A 367 -17.61 -17.41 -16.32
C GLN A 367 -16.89 -18.76 -16.55
N ALA A 368 -15.59 -18.85 -16.25
CA ALA A 368 -14.86 -20.11 -16.39
C ALA A 368 -15.43 -21.22 -15.49
N GLU A 369 -16.05 -20.87 -14.35
CA GLU A 369 -16.69 -21.82 -13.45
C GLU A 369 -17.89 -22.55 -14.08
N GLU A 370 -18.47 -22.02 -15.16
CA GLU A 370 -19.57 -22.68 -15.87
C GLU A 370 -19.14 -23.98 -16.56
N ALA A 371 -17.85 -24.22 -16.75
CA ALA A 371 -17.35 -25.52 -17.19
C ALA A 371 -17.73 -26.66 -16.22
N PHE A 372 -17.91 -26.37 -14.93
CA PHE A 372 -18.30 -27.36 -13.93
C PHE A 372 -19.82 -27.53 -13.80
N THR A 373 -20.59 -26.49 -14.10
CA THR A 373 -22.06 -26.52 -13.95
C THR A 373 -22.78 -26.81 -15.26
N ARG A 374 -22.17 -26.46 -16.39
CA ARG A 374 -22.68 -26.57 -17.76
C ARG A 374 -21.51 -26.88 -18.71
N PRO A 375 -20.88 -28.08 -18.58
CA PRO A 375 -19.71 -28.45 -19.38
C PRO A 375 -20.03 -28.49 -20.87
N TRP A 376 -19.01 -28.19 -21.66
CA TRP A 376 -18.98 -28.56 -23.07
C TRP A 376 -18.71 -30.07 -23.17
N GLY A 377 -19.57 -30.78 -23.91
CA GLY A 377 -19.51 -32.24 -23.99
C GLY A 377 -19.97 -32.95 -22.70
N SER A 378 -19.45 -34.16 -22.46
CA SER A 378 -19.91 -35.05 -21.39
C SER A 378 -19.09 -34.98 -20.09
N SER A 379 -17.94 -34.28 -20.08
CA SER A 379 -17.03 -34.26 -18.93
C SER A 379 -16.45 -32.87 -18.64
N PRO A 380 -16.83 -32.22 -17.52
CA PRO A 380 -16.19 -31.00 -17.03
C PRO A 380 -14.67 -31.10 -16.90
N ALA A 381 -14.19 -32.28 -16.48
CA ALA A 381 -12.76 -32.51 -16.27
C ALA A 381 -11.97 -32.44 -17.58
N GLN A 382 -12.59 -32.86 -18.69
CA GLN A 382 -11.95 -32.79 -20.00
C GLN A 382 -11.80 -31.34 -20.47
N GLU A 383 -12.86 -30.55 -20.44
CA GLU A 383 -12.83 -29.13 -20.87
C GLU A 383 -11.78 -28.33 -20.08
N VAL A 384 -11.71 -28.54 -18.77
CA VAL A 384 -10.73 -27.88 -17.91
C VAL A 384 -9.31 -28.39 -18.19
N ALA A 385 -9.12 -29.70 -18.38
CA ALA A 385 -7.81 -30.28 -18.68
C ALA A 385 -7.24 -29.78 -20.01
N GLU A 386 -8.08 -29.60 -21.03
CA GLU A 386 -7.70 -29.04 -22.33
C GLU A 386 -7.18 -27.60 -22.19
N LEU A 387 -7.91 -26.73 -21.47
CA LEU A 387 -7.45 -25.36 -21.19
C LEU A 387 -6.13 -25.37 -20.39
N VAL A 388 -6.06 -26.15 -19.31
CA VAL A 388 -4.87 -26.22 -18.45
C VAL A 388 -3.65 -26.72 -19.23
N GLY A 389 -3.83 -27.71 -20.10
CA GLY A 389 -2.77 -28.21 -20.98
C GLY A 389 -2.23 -27.12 -21.90
N ALA A 390 -3.12 -26.39 -22.58
CA ALA A 390 -2.74 -25.30 -23.47
C ALA A 390 -2.04 -24.15 -22.73
N VAL A 391 -2.57 -23.73 -21.57
CA VAL A 391 -1.99 -22.65 -20.76
C VAL A 391 -0.64 -23.06 -20.13
N ARG A 392 -0.49 -24.32 -19.72
CA ARG A 392 0.83 -24.83 -19.27
C ARG A 392 1.85 -24.78 -20.40
N GLY A 393 1.46 -25.19 -21.62
CA GLY A 393 2.31 -25.08 -22.80
C GLY A 393 2.71 -23.63 -23.10
N LEU A 394 1.76 -22.69 -22.98
CA LEU A 394 1.96 -21.27 -23.23
C LEU A 394 3.07 -20.65 -22.36
N PHE A 395 3.17 -21.07 -21.10
CA PHE A 395 4.12 -20.51 -20.11
C PHE A 395 5.25 -21.48 -19.72
N ALA A 396 5.44 -22.58 -20.45
CA ALA A 396 6.46 -23.59 -20.13
C ALA A 396 7.89 -23.09 -20.36
N ASP A 397 8.12 -22.31 -21.42
CA ASP A 397 9.40 -21.72 -21.78
C ASP A 397 9.39 -20.20 -21.56
N PRO A 398 10.07 -19.68 -20.52
CA PRO A 398 10.12 -18.24 -20.24
C PRO A 398 10.68 -17.40 -21.39
N ALA A 399 11.51 -17.96 -22.28
CA ALA A 399 12.08 -17.23 -23.41
C ALA A 399 11.07 -17.02 -24.56
N ARG A 400 10.00 -17.82 -24.59
CA ARG A 400 8.95 -17.83 -25.62
C ARG A 400 7.55 -17.58 -25.07
N ALA A 401 7.44 -17.33 -23.77
CA ALA A 401 6.18 -17.03 -23.12
C ALA A 401 5.71 -15.62 -23.48
N PRO A 402 4.39 -15.40 -23.62
CA PRO A 402 3.85 -14.05 -23.75
C PRO A 402 4.12 -13.23 -22.47
N ARG A 403 4.19 -11.92 -22.63
CA ARG A 403 4.41 -10.96 -21.53
C ARG A 403 3.15 -10.74 -20.70
N GLY A 404 2.01 -10.99 -21.32
CA GLY A 404 0.68 -10.81 -20.80
C GLY A 404 0.24 -11.86 -19.79
N LYS A 405 -1.03 -11.80 -19.41
CA LYS A 405 -1.61 -12.61 -18.33
C LYS A 405 -3.02 -13.08 -18.66
N LEU A 406 -3.37 -14.24 -18.12
CA LEU A 406 -4.71 -14.82 -18.18
C LEU A 406 -5.41 -14.65 -16.83
N ILE A 407 -6.62 -14.09 -16.84
CA ILE A 407 -7.50 -13.99 -15.68
C ILE A 407 -8.70 -14.91 -15.89
N LEU A 408 -8.93 -15.81 -14.93
CA LEU A 408 -10.04 -16.78 -14.90
C LEU A 408 -11.03 -16.44 -13.79
#